data_AF-A0A3C0GHK3-F1
#
_entry.id   AF-A0A3C0GHK3-F1
#
_cell.length_a   1.000
_cell.length_b   1.000
_cell.length_c   1.000
_cell.angle_alpha   90.00
_cell.angle_beta   90.00
_cell.angle_gamma   90.00
#
_symmetry.space_group_name_H-M   'P 1'
#
loop_
_entity.id
_entity.type
_entity.pdbx_description
1 polymer ?
#
loop_
_entity_poly.entity_id
_entity_poly.type
_entity_poly.pdbx_seq_one_letter_code
_entity_poly.pdbx_strand_id
1 'polypeptide(L)' 'IREPYFVPENKKLDDLLSEFQEKKNHLAIVVDEYGGTSGLVSLEDIIEEIVGDISD' A
#
# COMPACT_ATOMS: atom_id res chain seq x y z
N ILE A 1 -5.31 5.01 -19.21
CA ILE A 1 -4.89 5.65 -17.94
C ILE A 1 -5.40 4.75 -16.83
N ARG A 2 -4.55 4.29 -15.89
CA ARG A 2 -4.99 3.47 -14.75
C ARG A 2 -5.54 4.40 -13.67
N GLU A 3 -6.67 4.05 -13.08
CA GLU A 3 -7.25 4.83 -11.99
C GLU A 3 -6.36 4.73 -10.75
N PRO A 4 -6.09 5.86 -10.06
CA PRO A 4 -5.33 5.84 -8.82
C PRO A 4 -6.09 5.05 -7.76
N TYR A 5 -5.34 4.28 -6.98
CA TYR A 5 -5.89 3.53 -5.86
C TYR A 5 -5.60 4.27 -4.55
N PHE A 6 -6.63 4.57 -3.77
CA PHE A 6 -6.51 5.32 -2.53
C PHE A 6 -6.76 4.43 -1.33
N VAL A 7 -5.94 4.58 -0.28
CA VAL A 7 -6.02 3.79 0.94
C VAL A 7 -5.85 4.70 2.16
N PRO A 8 -6.61 4.47 3.25
CA PRO A 8 -6.44 5.27 4.46
C PRO A 8 -5.15 4.87 5.21
N GLU A 9 -4.53 5.81 5.90
CA GLU A 9 -3.26 5.60 6.63
C GLU A 9 -3.33 4.53 7.74
N ASN A 10 -4.53 4.27 8.27
CA ASN A 10 -4.76 3.28 9.32
C ASN A 10 -5.06 1.87 8.78
N LYS A 11 -4.99 1.66 7.46
CA LYS A 11 -5.20 0.35 6.86
C LYS A 11 -4.06 -0.60 7.23
N LYS A 12 -4.40 -1.84 7.57
CA LYS A 12 -3.39 -2.84 7.87
C LYS A 12 -2.65 -3.30 6.61
N LEU A 13 -1.36 -3.61 6.77
CA LEU A 13 -0.50 -4.06 5.66
C LEU A 13 -0.94 -5.41 5.07
N ASP A 14 -1.41 -6.34 5.89
CA ASP A 14 -1.92 -7.65 5.44
C ASP A 14 -3.15 -7.50 4.55
N ASP A 15 -4.11 -6.66 4.96
CA ASP A 15 -5.29 -6.33 4.15
C ASP A 15 -4.89 -5.63 2.84
N LEU A 16 -3.94 -4.69 2.89
CA LEU A 16 -3.46 -3.95 1.72
C LEU A 16 -2.73 -4.86 0.73
N LEU A 17 -1.93 -5.82 1.22
CA LEU A 17 -1.24 -6.82 0.41
C LEU A 17 -2.25 -7.68 -0.36
N SER A 18 -3.30 -8.18 0.31
CA SER A 18 -4.37 -8.95 -0.33
C SER A 18 -5.04 -8.15 -1.44
N GLU A 19 -5.35 -6.88 -1.20
CA GLU A 19 -5.99 -6.03 -2.22
C GLU A 19 -5.09 -5.74 -3.42
N PHE A 20 -3.79 -5.54 -3.21
CA PHE A 20 -2.82 -5.37 -4.29
C PHE A 20 -2.77 -6.61 -5.19
N GLN A 21 -2.78 -7.80 -4.60
CA GLN A 21 -2.81 -9.08 -5.32
C GLN A 21 -4.11 -9.25 -6.11
N GLU A 22 -5.27 -8.99 -5.49
CA GLU A 22 -6.59 -9.12 -6.14
C GLU A 22 -6.77 -8.13 -7.29
N LYS A 23 -6.39 -6.85 -7.08
CA LYS A 23 -6.56 -5.78 -8.05
C LYS A 23 -5.47 -5.75 -9.12
N LYS A 24 -4.39 -6.53 -8.95
CA LYS A 24 -3.18 -6.48 -9.78
C LYS A 24 -2.61 -5.05 -9.87
N ASN A 25 -2.66 -4.35 -8.74
CA ASN A 25 -2.17 -2.99 -8.54
C ASN A 25 -1.00 -3.03 -7.56
N HIS A 26 0.06 -2.27 -7.83
CA HIS A 26 1.27 -2.29 -7.02
C HIS A 26 1.57 -0.95 -6.35
N LEU A 27 0.67 0.04 -6.48
CA LEU A 27 0.85 1.38 -5.96
C LEU A 27 -0.47 1.91 -5.44
N ALA A 28 -0.44 2.53 -4.27
CA ALA A 28 -1.56 3.27 -3.71
C ALA A 28 -1.12 4.64 -3.19
N ILE A 29 -2.06 5.57 -3.19
CA ILE A 29 -1.96 6.88 -2.56
C ILE A 29 -2.56 6.76 -1.17
N VAL A 30 -1.76 7.07 -0.16
CA VAL A 30 -2.19 7.05 1.24
C VAL A 30 -2.86 8.38 1.56
N VAL A 31 -4.06 8.32 2.11
CA VAL A 31 -4.85 9.50 2.49
C VAL A 31 -5.08 9.57 3.99
N ASP A 32 -5.07 10.78 4.53
CA ASP A 32 -5.44 11.07 5.91
C ASP A 32 -6.97 11.17 6.09
N GLU A 33 -7.40 11.38 7.32
CA GLU A 33 -8.82 11.50 7.71
C GLU A 33 -9.53 12.74 7.12
N TYR A 34 -8.77 13.72 6.65
CA TYR A 34 -9.27 14.96 6.04
C TYR A 34 -9.26 14.91 4.50
N GLY A 35 -8.84 13.78 3.92
CA GLY A 35 -8.69 13.58 2.48
C GLY A 35 -7.41 14.22 1.90
N GLY A 36 -6.48 14.64 2.75
CA GLY A 36 -5.14 15.03 2.36
C GLY A 36 -4.31 13.81 1.96
N THR A 37 -3.35 14.00 1.07
CA THR A 37 -2.40 12.95 0.69
C THR A 37 -1.29 12.88 1.74
N SER A 38 -1.23 11.78 2.48
CA SER A 38 -0.14 11.49 3.42
C SER A 38 1.10 10.96 2.71
N GLY A 39 0.92 10.22 1.60
CA GLY A 39 2.05 9.66 0.86
C GLY A 39 1.67 8.64 -0.22
N LEU A 40 2.66 7.80 -0.57
CA LEU A 40 2.53 6.70 -1.51
C LEU A 40 3.03 5.42 -0.83
N VAL A 41 2.47 4.29 -1.21
CA VAL A 41 2.93 2.96 -0.76
C VAL A 41 2.98 2.01 -1.95
N SER A 42 4.08 1.27 -2.07
CA SER A 42 4.24 0.24 -3.11
C SER A 42 4.03 -1.16 -2.55
N LEU A 43 3.82 -2.13 -3.45
CA LEU A 43 3.78 -3.54 -3.09
C LEU A 43 5.12 -4.01 -2.51
N GLU A 44 6.23 -3.46 -2.99
CA GLU A 44 7.57 -3.81 -2.51
C GLU A 44 7.74 -3.41 -1.03
N ASP A 45 7.37 -2.18 -0.67
CA ASP A 45 7.44 -1.67 0.70
C ASP A 45 6.66 -2.57 1.67
N ILE A 46 5.46 -3.03 1.24
CA ILE A 46 4.60 -3.89 2.05
C ILE A 46 5.22 -5.27 2.27
N ILE A 47 5.85 -5.83 1.23
CA ILE A 47 6.52 -7.13 1.33
C ILE A 47 7.73 -7.02 2.26
N GLU A 48 8.52 -5.95 2.12
CA GLU A 48 9.70 -5.69 2.95
C GLU A 48 9.32 -5.58 4.43
N GLU A 49 8.26 -4.85 4.77
CA GLU A 49 7.80 -4.72 6.17
C GLU A 49 7.28 -6.05 6.76
N ILE A 50 6.66 -6.90 5.95
CA ILE A 50 6.12 -8.20 6.42
C ILE A 50 7.22 -9.25 6.56
N VAL A 51 8.13 -9.31 5.57
CA VAL A 51 9.19 -10.33 5.51
C VAL A 51 10.41 -9.92 6.35
N GLY A 52 10.62 -8.62 6.54
CA GLY A 52 11.85 -8.03 7.09
C GLY A 52 12.96 -7.98 6.04
N ASP A 53 14.01 -7.19 6.34
CA ASP A 53 15.27 -7.22 5.60
C ASP A 53 15.76 -8.68 5.54
N ILE A 54 15.63 -9.32 4.36
CA ILE A 54 16.34 -10.56 4.07
C ILE A 54 17.81 -10.16 3.85
N SER A 55 18.47 -9.79 4.94
CA SER A 55 19.93 -9.70 4.95
C SER A 55 20.47 -11.14 4.98
N ASP A 56 20.69 -11.65 3.75
CA ASP A 56 21.30 -12.92 3.31
C ASP A 56 20.42 -14.20 3.30
#